data_AF-A0A1Q7V482-F1
#
_entry.id   AF-A0A1Q7V482-F1
#
_cell.length_a   1.000
_cell.length_b   1.000
_cell.length_c   1.000
_cell.angle_alpha   90.00
_cell.angle_beta   90.00
_cell.angle_gamma   90.00
#
_symmetry.space_group_name_H-M   'P 1'
#
loop_
_entity.id
_entity.type
_entity.pdbx_description
1 polymer ?
#
loop_
_entity_poly.entity_id
_entity_poly.type
_entity_poly.pdbx_seq_one_letter_code
_entity_poly.pdbx_strand_id
1 'polypeptide(L)'
;MASPIRILTAVPICDGHDSAINTINLEFIRHGIEVVYLGYHRSVGDIVRAAIQEDVRAIGISSYNGGHIEFFAEVIALLRKRGANDIKVFGGGGGTITHQDAAAMKRKGVDNIFFAGTSLAQMTDYVRKHYGKPRKRSRPRSPDQELPQKLTEIEDAYAAGRKHRARKAQSKIRSPQGVHPSRRAIRNTRVVGFTGPGGAGKTTLIDELVLRFLNQSPQGRIAILSHDPSVIGEGALLGDRATMINSQNDRVFMRSMATRGEAGGLSPATQDCLALLARSGFDYVIIETVGTGQEAMPFQKTGLVDQTVLVMNPDYGSRLQLQKIVMLDLADIVVVNKSDLQRARTAHTEIEQRLEQNRRDQRLIDTVAKRHRDAGVDELFKLISRGSK
;
A
#
# COMPACT_ATOMS: atom_id res chain seq x y z
N MET A 1 -17.53 -13.61 8.81
CA MET A 1 -17.74 -12.19 9.17
C MET A 1 -18.13 -11.42 7.92
N ALA A 2 -18.83 -10.29 8.06
CA ALA A 2 -19.07 -9.39 6.93
C ALA A 2 -17.73 -8.83 6.41
N SER A 3 -17.64 -8.54 5.11
CA SER A 3 -16.47 -7.89 4.52
C SER A 3 -16.14 -6.59 5.27
N PRO A 4 -14.85 -6.34 5.60
CA PRO A 4 -14.46 -5.13 6.31
C PRO A 4 -14.80 -3.89 5.48
N ILE A 5 -15.21 -2.83 6.16
CA ILE A 5 -15.47 -1.54 5.52
C ILE A 5 -14.12 -0.89 5.30
N ARG A 6 -13.71 -0.76 4.03
CA ARG A 6 -12.51 -0.01 3.67
C ARG A 6 -12.87 1.40 3.22
N ILE A 7 -12.31 2.40 3.88
CA ILE A 7 -12.42 3.81 3.49
C ILE A 7 -11.03 4.40 3.26
N LEU A 8 -10.98 5.50 2.52
CA LEU A 8 -9.77 6.30 2.35
C LEU A 8 -9.97 7.65 3.04
N THR A 9 -8.97 8.13 3.78
CA THR A 9 -9.00 9.48 4.36
C THR A 9 -7.80 10.32 3.92
N ALA A 10 -8.03 11.61 3.69
CA ALA A 10 -7.02 12.52 3.18
C ALA A 10 -7.31 13.98 3.61
N VAL A 11 -6.25 14.79 3.63
CA VAL A 11 -6.35 16.26 3.76
C VAL A 11 -5.95 16.90 2.41
N PRO A 12 -6.73 17.86 1.88
CA PRO A 12 -6.50 18.50 0.58
C PRO A 12 -5.13 19.14 0.40
N ILE A 13 -4.85 19.49 -0.85
CA ILE A 13 -3.67 20.27 -1.24
C ILE A 13 -3.69 21.63 -0.52
N CYS A 14 -2.51 22.10 -0.10
CA CYS A 14 -2.34 23.35 0.66
C CYS A 14 -3.08 23.37 2.01
N ASP A 15 -3.46 22.21 2.54
CA ASP A 15 -4.02 22.07 3.88
C ASP A 15 -3.16 21.10 4.70
N GLY A 16 -2.72 21.58 5.87
CA GLY A 16 -1.87 20.85 6.81
C GLY A 16 -2.60 20.44 8.08
N HIS A 17 -3.90 20.72 8.20
CA HIS A 17 -4.68 20.42 9.40
C HIS A 17 -5.09 18.94 9.43
N ASP A 18 -4.17 18.09 9.89
CA ASP A 18 -4.38 16.64 9.95
C ASP A 18 -4.79 16.12 11.34
N SER A 19 -4.76 16.98 12.36
CA SER A 19 -5.05 16.57 13.75
C SER A 19 -6.46 15.98 13.88
N ALA A 20 -7.47 16.61 13.29
CA ALA A 20 -8.86 16.14 13.35
C ALA A 20 -9.04 14.78 12.65
N ILE A 21 -8.47 14.62 11.44
CA ILE A 21 -8.63 13.38 10.69
C ILE A 21 -7.89 12.21 11.35
N ASN A 22 -6.74 12.47 12.00
CA ASN A 22 -6.01 11.45 12.76
C ASN A 22 -6.86 10.92 13.93
N THR A 23 -7.50 11.79 14.70
CA THR A 23 -8.42 11.37 15.77
C THR A 23 -9.61 10.56 15.24
N ILE A 24 -10.20 11.01 14.13
CA ILE A 24 -11.34 10.32 13.49
C ILE A 24 -10.92 8.93 12.99
N ASN A 25 -9.75 8.82 12.35
CA ASN A 25 -9.21 7.55 11.88
C ASN A 25 -9.01 6.55 13.03
N LEU A 26 -8.48 7.01 14.17
CA LEU A 26 -8.31 6.17 15.36
C LEU A 26 -9.65 5.68 15.92
N GLU A 27 -10.71 6.48 15.85
CA GLU A 27 -12.04 5.99 16.21
C GLU A 27 -12.53 4.95 15.21
N PHE A 28 -12.42 5.20 13.90
CA PHE A 28 -12.89 4.26 12.89
C PHE A 28 -12.26 2.87 13.03
N ILE A 29 -10.95 2.78 13.26
CA ILE A 29 -10.26 1.49 13.41
C ILE A 29 -10.74 0.74 14.66
N ARG A 30 -11.07 1.41 15.76
CA ARG A 30 -11.62 0.77 16.97
C ARG A 30 -12.96 0.09 16.71
N HIS A 31 -13.66 0.49 15.65
CA HIS A 31 -14.97 -0.04 15.26
C HIS A 31 -14.92 -0.92 14.00
N GLY A 32 -13.77 -1.51 13.70
CA GLY A 32 -13.66 -2.52 12.64
C GLY A 32 -13.57 -1.96 11.21
N ILE A 33 -13.27 -0.67 11.05
CA ILE A 33 -13.13 -0.02 9.73
C ILE A 33 -11.65 -0.02 9.34
N GLU A 34 -11.34 -0.50 8.14
CA GLU A 34 -10.02 -0.37 7.53
C GLU A 34 -9.89 1.02 6.91
N VAL A 35 -8.91 1.80 7.36
CA VAL A 35 -8.68 3.18 6.94
C VAL A 35 -7.37 3.27 6.18
N VAL A 36 -7.44 3.53 4.87
CA VAL A 36 -6.27 3.94 4.08
C VAL A 36 -6.05 5.42 4.30
N TYR A 37 -5.02 5.77 5.06
CA TYR A 37 -4.69 7.17 5.32
C TYR A 37 -3.68 7.67 4.29
N LEU A 38 -3.99 8.74 3.58
CA LEU A 38 -3.06 9.36 2.62
C LEU A 38 -2.20 10.45 3.23
N GLY A 39 -2.44 10.90 4.46
CA GLY A 39 -1.77 12.09 4.96
C GLY A 39 -2.39 13.38 4.43
N TYR A 40 -1.61 14.45 4.55
CA TYR A 40 -2.01 15.80 4.15
C TYR A 40 -1.35 16.28 2.86
N HIS A 41 -1.78 17.45 2.39
CA HIS A 41 -1.31 18.06 1.15
C HIS A 41 -1.58 17.21 -0.12
N ARG A 42 -2.76 16.60 -0.23
CA ARG A 42 -3.07 15.67 -1.34
C ARG A 42 -3.88 16.31 -2.47
N SER A 43 -3.42 16.08 -3.70
CA SER A 43 -4.16 16.51 -4.89
C SER A 43 -5.39 15.64 -5.14
N VAL A 44 -6.36 16.16 -5.89
CA VAL A 44 -7.54 15.40 -6.33
C VAL A 44 -7.14 14.14 -7.11
N GLY A 45 -6.11 14.23 -7.94
CA GLY A 45 -5.58 13.12 -8.72
C GLY A 45 -5.08 11.97 -7.84
N ASP A 46 -4.33 12.29 -6.79
CA ASP A 46 -3.75 11.31 -5.86
C ASP A 46 -4.83 10.61 -5.05
N ILE A 47 -5.77 11.39 -4.49
CA ILE A 47 -6.91 10.88 -3.72
C ILE A 47 -7.74 9.89 -4.56
N VAL A 48 -8.13 10.29 -5.77
CA VAL A 48 -8.97 9.46 -6.64
C VAL A 48 -8.23 8.22 -7.13
N ARG A 49 -6.95 8.35 -7.49
CA ARG A 49 -6.09 7.22 -7.89
C ARG A 49 -6.01 6.19 -6.76
N ALA A 50 -5.64 6.62 -5.57
CA ALA A 50 -5.53 5.72 -4.42
C ALA A 50 -6.87 5.09 -4.07
N ALA A 51 -7.97 5.86 -4.05
CA ALA A 51 -9.29 5.33 -3.75
C ALA A 51 -9.73 4.21 -4.71
N ILE A 52 -9.39 4.34 -6.00
CA ILE A 52 -9.68 3.32 -7.01
C ILE A 52 -8.77 2.10 -6.82
N GLN A 53 -7.46 2.29 -6.64
CA GLN A 53 -6.51 1.19 -6.44
C GLN A 53 -6.83 0.37 -5.18
N GLU A 54 -7.29 1.05 -4.13
CA GLU A 54 -7.69 0.47 -2.86
C GLU A 54 -9.14 -0.07 -2.84
N ASP A 55 -9.90 0.12 -3.93
CA ASP A 55 -11.33 -0.27 -4.05
C ASP A 55 -12.17 0.12 -2.82
N VAL A 56 -11.96 1.34 -2.33
CA VAL A 56 -12.61 1.81 -1.10
C VAL A 56 -14.10 2.03 -1.30
N ARG A 57 -14.87 1.94 -0.21
CA ARG A 57 -16.31 2.26 -0.17
C ARG A 57 -16.56 3.76 -0.22
N ALA A 58 -15.72 4.52 0.47
CA ALA A 58 -15.87 5.96 0.58
C ALA A 58 -14.52 6.66 0.78
N ILE A 59 -14.49 7.94 0.41
CA ILE A 59 -13.40 8.89 0.64
C ILE A 59 -13.88 9.90 1.68
N GLY A 60 -13.16 10.01 2.79
CA GLY A 60 -13.33 11.03 3.82
C GLY A 60 -12.30 12.14 3.65
N ILE A 61 -12.75 13.38 3.46
CA ILE A 61 -11.87 14.54 3.28
C ILE A 61 -12.02 15.49 4.47
N SER A 62 -10.91 15.83 5.10
CA SER A 62 -10.83 16.85 6.16
C SER A 62 -10.29 18.15 5.57
N SER A 63 -11.08 19.23 5.54
CA SER A 63 -10.75 20.46 4.82
C SER A 63 -10.99 21.70 5.69
N TYR A 64 -9.92 22.37 6.10
CA TYR A 64 -9.92 23.53 7.00
C TYR A 64 -9.48 24.84 6.33
N ASN A 65 -8.84 24.80 5.16
CA ASN A 65 -8.29 25.98 4.47
C ASN A 65 -9.18 26.62 3.38
N GLY A 66 -10.45 26.21 3.28
CA GLY A 66 -11.38 26.72 2.26
C GLY A 66 -11.24 26.03 0.89
N GLY A 67 -11.97 26.52 -0.12
CA GLY A 67 -12.02 25.89 -1.47
C GLY A 67 -12.68 24.50 -1.48
N HIS A 68 -13.35 24.12 -0.39
CA HIS A 68 -13.93 22.80 -0.19
C HIS A 68 -15.04 22.48 -1.20
N ILE A 69 -15.82 23.46 -1.64
CA ILE A 69 -16.91 23.22 -2.60
C ILE A 69 -16.34 22.74 -3.94
N GLU A 70 -15.31 23.42 -4.43
CA GLU A 70 -14.64 23.12 -5.70
C GLU A 70 -13.86 21.80 -5.59
N PHE A 71 -13.09 21.64 -4.51
CA PHE A 71 -12.25 20.46 -4.30
C PHE A 71 -13.08 19.18 -4.26
N PHE A 72 -14.15 19.14 -3.46
CA PHE A 72 -15.01 17.95 -3.38
C PHE A 72 -15.73 17.69 -4.71
N ALA A 73 -16.16 18.75 -5.41
CA ALA A 73 -16.80 18.60 -6.72
C ALA A 73 -15.85 18.00 -7.75
N GLU A 74 -14.57 18.40 -7.74
CA GLU A 74 -13.54 17.88 -8.63
C GLU A 74 -13.23 16.40 -8.34
N VAL A 75 -13.15 16.00 -7.06
CA VAL A 75 -13.01 14.59 -6.65
C VAL A 75 -14.15 13.75 -7.23
N ILE A 76 -15.40 14.20 -7.06
CA ILE A 76 -16.58 13.49 -7.57
C ILE A 76 -16.58 13.43 -9.11
N ALA A 77 -16.23 14.55 -9.76
CA ALA A 77 -16.15 14.62 -11.22
C ALA A 77 -15.08 13.67 -11.77
N LEU A 78 -13.91 13.61 -11.14
CA LEU A 78 -12.82 12.73 -11.56
C LEU A 78 -13.14 11.25 -11.30
N LEU A 79 -13.77 10.91 -10.17
CA LEU A 79 -14.30 9.57 -9.91
C LEU A 79 -15.27 9.15 -11.02
N ARG A 80 -16.22 10.02 -11.40
CA ARG A 80 -17.17 9.74 -12.48
C ARG A 80 -16.47 9.58 -13.84
N LYS A 81 -15.51 10.46 -14.15
CA LYS A 81 -14.70 10.38 -15.38
C LYS A 81 -13.94 9.06 -15.46
N ARG A 82 -13.42 8.59 -14.32
CA ARG A 82 -12.75 7.28 -14.19
C ARG A 82 -13.71 6.13 -13.94
N GLY A 83 -15.03 6.30 -14.06
CA GLY A 83 -16.00 5.19 -13.93
C GLY A 83 -16.06 4.55 -12.54
N ALA A 84 -15.68 5.27 -11.49
CA ALA A 84 -15.69 4.85 -10.09
C ALA A 84 -16.76 5.60 -9.28
N ASN A 85 -17.92 5.83 -9.89
CA ASN A 85 -19.04 6.58 -9.30
C ASN A 85 -19.76 5.85 -8.16
N ASP A 86 -19.37 4.63 -7.86
CA ASP A 86 -19.80 3.83 -6.72
C ASP A 86 -19.00 4.12 -5.44
N ILE A 87 -17.89 4.86 -5.52
CA ILE A 87 -17.16 5.36 -4.36
C ILE A 87 -17.82 6.63 -3.85
N LYS A 88 -18.21 6.64 -2.57
CA LYS A 88 -18.86 7.80 -1.93
C LYS A 88 -17.83 8.82 -1.45
N VAL A 89 -18.24 10.08 -1.31
CA VAL A 89 -17.38 11.15 -0.78
C VAL A 89 -18.09 11.81 0.39
N PHE A 90 -17.44 11.85 1.54
CA PHE A 90 -17.89 12.58 2.73
C PHE A 90 -16.75 13.42 3.27
N GLY A 91 -17.04 14.30 4.23
CA GLY A 91 -15.98 15.06 4.86
C GLY A 91 -16.42 15.95 6.01
N GLY A 92 -15.52 16.83 6.41
CA GLY A 92 -15.75 17.83 7.45
C GLY A 92 -14.66 18.90 7.41
N GLY A 93 -14.91 20.01 8.09
CA GLY A 93 -13.98 21.14 8.12
C GLY A 93 -14.18 22.06 9.32
N GLY A 94 -14.76 21.51 10.40
CA GLY A 94 -15.14 22.30 11.57
C GLY A 94 -16.06 23.46 11.21
N GLY A 95 -15.66 24.67 11.57
CA GLY A 95 -16.37 25.91 11.25
C GLY A 95 -16.11 26.46 9.84
N THR A 96 -15.15 25.92 9.10
CA THR A 96 -14.80 26.40 7.74
C THR A 96 -15.89 26.06 6.73
N ILE A 97 -16.57 24.92 6.89
CA ILE A 97 -17.66 24.50 6.00
C ILE A 97 -18.99 24.93 6.61
N THR A 98 -19.64 25.92 6.01
CA THR A 98 -20.95 26.41 6.48
C THR A 98 -22.08 25.46 6.08
N HIS A 99 -23.26 25.61 6.70
CA HIS A 99 -24.45 24.86 6.29
C HIS A 99 -24.87 25.15 4.84
N GLN A 100 -24.66 26.38 4.36
CA GLN A 100 -24.93 26.76 2.97
C GLN A 100 -23.97 26.05 2.01
N ASP A 101 -22.67 25.99 2.36
CA ASP A 101 -21.67 25.26 1.59
C ASP A 101 -22.02 23.77 1.52
N ALA A 102 -22.35 23.17 2.67
CA ALA A 102 -22.73 21.76 2.72
C ALA A 102 -23.96 21.45 1.85
N ALA A 103 -24.95 22.36 1.79
CA ALA A 103 -26.09 22.21 0.90
C ALA A 103 -25.68 22.30 -0.59
N ALA A 104 -24.74 23.20 -0.94
CA ALA A 104 -24.16 23.27 -2.27
C ALA A 104 -23.36 22.00 -2.63
N MET A 105 -22.53 21.50 -1.71
CA MET A 105 -21.73 20.29 -1.85
C MET A 105 -22.61 19.05 -2.04
N LYS A 106 -23.70 18.92 -1.26
CA LYS A 106 -24.68 17.83 -1.41
C LYS A 106 -25.32 17.82 -2.80
N ARG A 107 -25.69 19.00 -3.34
CA ARG A 107 -26.19 19.12 -4.73
C ARG A 107 -25.16 18.68 -5.77
N LYS A 108 -23.86 18.87 -5.49
CA LYS A 108 -22.75 18.40 -6.35
C LYS A 108 -22.40 16.91 -6.15
N GLY A 109 -23.06 16.21 -5.22
CA GLY A 109 -22.96 14.77 -5.04
C GLY A 109 -22.16 14.31 -3.81
N VAL A 110 -21.79 15.22 -2.91
CA VAL A 110 -21.20 14.85 -1.62
C VAL A 110 -22.25 14.13 -0.77
N ASP A 111 -21.90 12.99 -0.20
CA ASP A 111 -22.81 12.11 0.52
C ASP A 111 -23.15 12.69 1.90
N ASN A 112 -22.14 13.14 2.65
CA ASN A 112 -22.33 13.81 3.93
C ASN A 112 -21.21 14.78 4.31
N ILE A 113 -21.57 15.81 5.08
CA ILE A 113 -20.63 16.71 5.74
C ILE A 113 -20.89 16.66 7.24
N PHE A 114 -19.85 16.37 8.01
CA PHE A 114 -19.87 16.42 9.47
C PHE A 114 -19.45 17.82 9.94
N PHE A 115 -20.25 18.40 10.82
CA PHE A 115 -20.02 19.73 11.39
C PHE A 115 -19.33 19.65 12.75
N ALA A 116 -18.78 20.78 13.19
CA ALA A 116 -18.29 20.93 14.55
C ALA A 116 -19.36 20.48 15.57
N GLY A 117 -18.94 19.72 16.58
CA GLY A 117 -19.84 19.14 17.59
C GLY A 117 -20.44 17.77 17.25
N THR A 118 -20.28 17.27 16.02
CA THR A 118 -20.63 15.87 15.71
C THR A 118 -19.74 14.93 16.52
N SER A 119 -20.33 13.97 17.25
CA SER A 119 -19.53 13.02 18.04
C SER A 119 -18.84 11.98 17.17
N LEU A 120 -17.70 11.47 17.62
CA LEU A 120 -16.95 10.41 16.92
C LEU A 120 -17.82 9.16 16.73
N ALA A 121 -18.63 8.80 17.74
CA ALA A 121 -19.59 7.69 17.66
C ALA A 121 -20.62 7.89 16.53
N GLN A 122 -21.19 9.10 16.41
CA GLN A 122 -22.14 9.43 15.33
C GLN A 122 -21.49 9.29 13.94
N MET A 123 -20.24 9.74 13.79
CA MET A 123 -19.51 9.59 12.52
C MET A 123 -19.29 8.12 12.18
N THR A 124 -18.89 7.31 13.16
CA THR A 124 -18.66 5.87 13.00
C THR A 124 -19.94 5.13 12.64
N ASP A 125 -21.05 5.40 13.35
CA ASP A 125 -22.35 4.80 13.07
C ASP A 125 -22.83 5.15 11.66
N TYR A 126 -22.60 6.40 11.22
CA TYR A 126 -22.88 6.82 9.86
C TYR A 126 -22.08 5.98 8.86
N VAL A 127 -20.76 5.89 9.01
CA VAL A 127 -19.89 5.10 8.12
C VAL A 127 -20.33 3.64 8.07
N ARG A 128 -20.61 3.00 9.21
CA ARG A 128 -21.06 1.61 9.26
C ARG A 128 -22.40 1.40 8.57
N LYS A 129 -23.38 2.26 8.86
CA LYS A 129 -24.74 2.16 8.33
C LYS A 129 -24.81 2.44 6.83
N HIS A 130 -24.05 3.42 6.34
CA HIS A 130 -24.12 3.89 4.96
C HIS A 130 -23.13 3.16 4.04
N TYR A 131 -21.93 2.83 4.53
CA TYR A 131 -20.86 2.24 3.71
C TYR A 131 -20.60 0.76 4.01
N GLY A 132 -21.21 0.20 5.06
CA GLY A 132 -21.11 -1.22 5.41
C GLY A 132 -22.06 -2.15 4.63
N LYS A 133 -23.00 -1.58 3.88
CA LYS A 133 -23.91 -2.38 3.04
C LYS A 133 -23.19 -2.88 1.78
N PRO A 134 -23.56 -4.06 1.24
CA PRO A 134 -23.10 -4.48 -0.08
C PRO A 134 -23.38 -3.39 -1.12
N ARG A 135 -22.36 -2.98 -1.86
CA ARG A 135 -22.51 -2.02 -2.96
C ARG A 135 -22.48 -2.73 -4.31
N LYS A 136 -23.26 -2.22 -5.25
CA LYS A 136 -23.10 -2.60 -6.67
C LYS A 136 -21.88 -1.86 -7.21
N ARG A 137 -20.75 -2.57 -7.36
CA ARG A 137 -19.54 -2.01 -7.95
C ARG A 137 -19.81 -1.51 -9.37
N SER A 138 -19.12 -0.43 -9.74
CA SER A 138 -19.13 0.02 -11.13
C SER A 138 -18.50 -1.05 -12.02
N ARG A 139 -19.08 -1.25 -13.22
CA ARG A 139 -18.51 -2.18 -14.19
C ARG A 139 -17.13 -1.66 -14.63
N PRO A 140 -16.05 -2.45 -14.48
CA PRO A 140 -14.72 -2.00 -14.87
C PRO A 140 -14.66 -1.76 -16.38
N ARG A 141 -14.06 -0.64 -16.77
CA ARG A 141 -13.88 -0.23 -18.18
C ARG A 141 -12.48 -0.54 -18.71
N SER A 142 -11.56 -0.91 -17.83
CA SER A 142 -10.19 -1.29 -18.18
C SER A 142 -9.65 -2.39 -17.24
N PRO A 143 -8.61 -3.13 -17.64
CA PRO A 143 -7.93 -4.08 -16.75
C PRO A 143 -7.45 -3.46 -15.44
N ASP A 144 -7.00 -2.20 -15.50
CA ASP A 144 -6.53 -1.47 -14.32
C ASP A 144 -7.64 -1.13 -13.32
N GLN A 145 -8.90 -1.09 -13.77
CA GLN A 145 -10.06 -0.95 -12.90
C GLN A 145 -10.59 -2.29 -12.39
N GLU A 146 -10.38 -3.36 -13.15
CA GLU A 146 -10.77 -4.71 -12.76
C GLU A 146 -9.85 -5.27 -11.67
N LEU A 147 -8.56 -4.94 -11.72
CA LEU A 147 -7.54 -5.45 -10.81
C LEU A 147 -7.84 -5.16 -9.32
N PRO A 148 -8.14 -3.92 -8.88
CA PRO A 148 -8.53 -3.63 -7.49
C PRO A 148 -9.72 -4.46 -7.01
N GLN A 149 -10.74 -4.62 -7.85
CA GLN A 149 -11.96 -5.34 -7.50
C GLN A 149 -11.67 -6.83 -7.26
N LYS A 150 -10.85 -7.44 -8.12
CA LYS A 150 -10.39 -8.83 -7.97
C LYS A 150 -9.53 -9.02 -6.71
N LEU A 151 -8.66 -8.07 -6.39
CA LEU A 151 -7.88 -8.11 -5.15
C LEU A 151 -8.79 -8.07 -3.92
N THR A 152 -9.79 -7.18 -3.91
CA THR A 152 -10.79 -7.15 -2.82
C THR A 152 -11.58 -8.45 -2.72
N GLU A 153 -11.96 -9.06 -3.85
CA GLU A 153 -12.66 -10.36 -3.85
C GLU A 153 -11.85 -11.48 -3.21
N ILE A 154 -10.54 -11.50 -3.44
CA ILE A 154 -9.61 -12.41 -2.76
C ILE A 154 -9.64 -12.10 -1.25
N GLU A 155 -9.38 -10.85 -0.85
CA GLU A 155 -9.35 -10.46 0.57
C GLU A 155 -10.66 -10.77 1.32
N ASP A 156 -11.80 -10.56 0.67
CA ASP A 156 -13.14 -10.84 1.17
C ASP A 156 -13.41 -12.35 1.31
N ALA A 157 -12.91 -13.17 0.38
CA ALA A 157 -13.03 -14.63 0.46
C ALA A 157 -12.30 -15.16 1.70
N TYR A 158 -11.07 -14.68 1.95
CA TYR A 158 -10.30 -15.03 3.14
C TYR A 158 -10.94 -14.50 4.42
N ALA A 159 -11.49 -13.27 4.43
CA ALA A 159 -12.24 -12.72 5.58
C ALA A 159 -13.46 -13.57 5.96
N ALA A 160 -14.11 -14.17 4.96
CA ALA A 160 -15.27 -15.03 5.14
C ALA A 160 -14.90 -16.47 5.56
N GLY A 161 -13.63 -16.78 5.80
CA GLY A 161 -13.17 -18.14 6.13
C GLY A 161 -13.28 -19.12 4.95
N ARG A 162 -13.53 -18.62 3.73
CA ARG A 162 -13.52 -19.45 2.53
C ARG A 162 -12.08 -19.52 2.06
N LYS A 163 -11.49 -20.72 2.02
CA LYS A 163 -10.28 -20.92 1.20
C LYS A 163 -10.66 -20.51 -0.21
N HIS A 164 -10.03 -19.44 -0.71
CA HIS A 164 -10.15 -19.08 -2.10
C HIS A 164 -9.56 -20.27 -2.87
N ARG A 165 -10.43 -21.21 -3.30
CA ARG A 165 -10.04 -22.15 -4.33
C ARG A 165 -9.78 -21.23 -5.50
N ALA A 166 -8.50 -20.93 -5.75
CA ALA A 166 -8.05 -20.54 -7.06
C ALA A 166 -8.65 -21.61 -7.98
N ARG A 167 -9.83 -21.32 -8.55
CA ARG A 167 -10.39 -22.11 -9.63
C ARG A 167 -9.19 -22.23 -10.56
N LYS A 168 -8.82 -23.46 -10.94
CA LYS A 168 -7.94 -23.71 -12.07
C LYS A 168 -8.51 -22.90 -13.22
N ALA A 169 -8.10 -21.65 -13.33
CA ALA A 169 -8.56 -20.69 -14.31
C ALA A 169 -7.68 -20.95 -15.52
N GLN A 170 -7.86 -22.15 -16.08
CA GLN A 170 -7.76 -22.40 -17.51
C GLN A 170 -8.96 -21.77 -18.24
N SER A 171 -9.69 -20.83 -17.61
CA SER A 171 -10.63 -19.98 -18.32
C SER A 171 -9.83 -19.06 -19.22
N LYS A 172 -9.75 -19.46 -20.50
CA LYS A 172 -9.58 -18.60 -21.66
C LYS A 172 -10.11 -17.21 -21.32
N ILE A 173 -9.22 -16.27 -21.05
CA ILE A 173 -9.52 -14.86 -21.27
C ILE A 173 -9.83 -14.81 -22.76
N ARG A 174 -11.11 -14.70 -23.11
CA ARG A 174 -11.53 -14.51 -24.50
C ARG A 174 -10.85 -13.22 -24.95
N SER A 175 -9.84 -13.38 -25.81
CA SER A 175 -9.32 -12.32 -26.64
C SER A 175 -10.50 -11.65 -27.35
N PRO A 176 -10.62 -10.32 -27.31
CA PRO A 176 -11.53 -9.62 -28.21
C PRO A 176 -11.16 -10.03 -29.64
N GLN A 177 -12.14 -10.51 -30.39
CA GLN A 177 -11.97 -10.85 -31.80
C GLN A 177 -11.37 -9.63 -32.52
N GLY A 178 -10.21 -9.82 -33.16
CA GLY A 178 -9.63 -8.81 -34.07
C GLY A 178 -8.18 -8.40 -33.83
N VAL A 179 -7.48 -8.93 -32.82
CA VAL A 179 -6.01 -8.76 -32.71
C VAL A 179 -5.39 -10.12 -32.47
N HIS A 180 -4.67 -10.62 -33.47
CA HIS A 180 -3.79 -11.79 -33.30
C HIS A 180 -2.95 -11.57 -32.04
N PRO A 181 -2.91 -12.51 -31.07
CA PRO A 181 -1.93 -12.45 -30.02
C PRO A 181 -0.59 -12.65 -30.71
N SER A 182 0.12 -11.55 -30.98
CA SER A 182 1.55 -11.64 -31.14
C SER A 182 2.05 -12.40 -29.92
N ARG A 183 2.89 -13.40 -30.16
CA ARG A 183 3.66 -14.14 -29.15
C ARG A 183 4.56 -13.16 -28.38
N ARG A 184 3.99 -12.19 -27.67
CA ARG A 184 4.69 -11.39 -26.68
C ARG A 184 5.10 -12.40 -25.63
N ALA A 185 6.41 -12.64 -25.55
CA ALA A 185 7.04 -13.45 -24.53
C ALA A 185 6.31 -13.25 -23.20
N ILE A 186 6.05 -14.35 -22.47
CA ILE A 186 5.60 -14.29 -21.08
C ILE A 186 6.55 -13.29 -20.41
N ARG A 187 6.08 -12.08 -20.10
CA ARG A 187 6.88 -11.14 -19.32
C ARG A 187 7.03 -11.82 -17.97
N ASN A 188 8.23 -12.25 -17.63
CA ASN A 188 8.56 -12.69 -16.28
C ASN A 188 8.50 -11.46 -15.39
N THR A 189 7.32 -11.16 -14.87
CA THR A 189 7.15 -10.20 -13.79
C THR A 189 8.02 -10.64 -12.64
N ARG A 190 8.90 -9.75 -12.16
CA ARG A 190 9.79 -10.08 -11.05
C ARG A 190 9.17 -9.67 -9.72
N VAL A 191 9.11 -10.59 -8.78
CA VAL A 191 8.55 -10.36 -7.45
C VAL A 191 9.68 -10.22 -6.43
N VAL A 192 9.73 -9.08 -5.75
CA VAL A 192 10.78 -8.76 -4.78
C VAL A 192 10.16 -8.52 -3.41
N GLY A 193 10.57 -9.31 -2.43
CA GLY A 193 10.06 -9.23 -1.06
C GLY A 193 10.95 -8.41 -0.15
N PHE A 194 10.41 -7.38 0.48
CA PHE A 194 11.07 -6.54 1.47
C PHE A 194 10.57 -6.84 2.87
N THR A 195 11.50 -7.17 3.76
CA THR A 195 11.22 -7.44 5.18
C THR A 195 12.26 -6.76 6.07
N GLY A 196 12.00 -6.72 7.37
CA GLY A 196 12.87 -6.08 8.36
C GLY A 196 12.09 -5.40 9.49
N PRO A 197 12.79 -5.01 10.57
CA PRO A 197 12.17 -4.44 11.75
C PRO A 197 11.39 -3.15 11.46
N GLY A 198 10.46 -2.82 12.37
CA GLY A 198 9.75 -1.54 12.35
C GLY A 198 10.73 -0.37 12.40
N GLY A 199 10.48 0.68 11.63
CA GLY A 199 11.34 1.86 11.61
C GLY A 199 12.66 1.72 10.85
N ALA A 200 12.97 0.57 10.23
CA ALA A 200 14.16 0.39 9.38
C ALA A 200 14.13 1.26 8.10
N GLY A 201 12.96 1.80 7.72
CA GLY A 201 12.77 2.63 6.53
C GLY A 201 12.51 1.84 5.25
N LYS A 202 11.83 0.69 5.36
CA LYS A 202 11.42 -0.17 4.24
C LYS A 202 10.59 0.60 3.21
N THR A 203 9.46 1.18 3.63
CA THR A 203 8.55 1.96 2.78
C THR A 203 9.26 3.10 2.06
N THR A 204 10.11 3.86 2.77
CA THR A 204 10.90 4.95 2.18
C THR A 204 11.90 4.43 1.15
N LEU A 205 12.59 3.33 1.45
CA LEU A 205 13.52 2.70 0.51
C LEU A 205 12.80 2.20 -0.74
N ILE A 206 11.63 1.57 -0.59
CA ILE A 206 10.79 1.11 -1.69
C ILE A 206 10.35 2.29 -2.57
N ASP A 207 9.92 3.41 -1.97
CA ASP A 207 9.51 4.58 -2.74
C ASP A 207 10.66 5.18 -3.57
N GLU A 208 11.87 5.22 -3.02
CA GLU A 208 13.06 5.63 -3.77
C GLU A 208 13.44 4.65 -4.89
N LEU A 209 13.25 3.34 -4.68
CA LEU A 209 13.43 2.33 -5.73
C LEU A 209 12.39 2.49 -6.85
N VAL A 210 11.16 2.84 -6.51
CA VAL A 210 10.12 3.19 -7.49
C VAL A 210 10.56 4.39 -8.32
N LEU A 211 11.16 5.42 -7.72
CA LEU A 211 11.73 6.54 -8.48
C LEU A 211 12.81 6.09 -9.47
N ARG A 212 13.75 5.21 -9.06
CA ARG A 212 14.77 4.66 -9.99
C ARG A 212 14.13 3.87 -11.12
N PHE A 213 13.13 3.04 -10.80
CA PHE A 213 12.36 2.30 -11.80
C PHE A 213 11.68 3.24 -12.81
N LEU A 214 10.99 4.27 -12.32
CA LEU A 214 10.27 5.21 -13.17
C LEU A 214 11.22 5.95 -14.13
N ASN A 215 12.43 6.28 -13.68
CA ASN A 215 13.46 6.94 -14.47
C ASN A 215 14.12 6.01 -15.50
N GLN A 216 14.39 4.75 -15.14
CA GLN A 216 15.14 3.81 -16.00
C GLN A 216 14.26 2.99 -16.93
N SER A 217 12.96 2.85 -16.63
CA SER A 217 12.00 2.08 -17.42
C SER A 217 10.84 2.96 -17.88
N PRO A 218 10.99 3.79 -18.93
CA PRO A 218 9.99 4.81 -19.32
C PRO A 218 8.58 4.26 -19.59
N GLN A 219 8.49 3.03 -20.09
CA GLN A 219 7.23 2.32 -20.40
C GLN A 219 6.92 1.20 -19.41
N GLY A 220 7.76 1.04 -18.38
CA GLY A 220 7.60 0.00 -17.38
C GLY A 220 6.50 0.33 -16.38
N ARG A 221 5.87 -0.72 -15.83
CA ARG A 221 4.89 -0.64 -14.75
C ARG A 221 5.37 -1.41 -13.53
N ILE A 222 5.06 -0.90 -12.34
CA ILE A 222 5.42 -1.54 -11.06
C ILE A 222 4.20 -1.63 -10.15
N ALA A 223 4.07 -2.75 -9.44
CA ALA A 223 3.05 -2.93 -8.41
C ALA A 223 3.71 -3.01 -7.02
N ILE A 224 3.02 -2.52 -6.01
CA ILE A 224 3.44 -2.55 -4.61
C ILE A 224 2.30 -3.14 -3.79
N LEU A 225 2.59 -4.20 -3.06
CA LEU A 225 1.70 -4.84 -2.10
C LEU A 225 2.28 -4.63 -0.69
N SER A 226 1.82 -3.59 0.01
CA SER A 226 2.31 -3.29 1.37
C SER A 226 1.37 -3.89 2.42
N HIS A 227 1.94 -4.19 3.59
CA HIS A 227 1.22 -4.77 4.71
C HIS A 227 1.39 -3.89 5.94
N ASP A 228 0.27 -3.56 6.56
CA ASP A 228 0.19 -2.81 7.81
C ASP A 228 -0.35 -3.72 8.94
N PRO A 229 0.09 -3.52 10.20
CA PRO A 229 -0.37 -4.33 11.32
C PRO A 229 -1.84 -4.04 11.64
N SER A 230 -2.57 -5.08 12.03
CA SER A 230 -3.97 -4.95 12.47
C SER A 230 -4.33 -6.05 13.47
N VAL A 231 -5.28 -5.77 14.36
CA VAL A 231 -5.77 -6.70 15.39
C VAL A 231 -7.03 -7.42 14.91
N ILE A 232 -7.21 -8.69 15.29
CA ILE A 232 -8.45 -9.43 14.98
C ILE A 232 -9.63 -8.77 15.68
N GLY A 233 -10.69 -8.47 14.92
CA GLY A 233 -11.91 -7.84 15.45
C GLY A 233 -11.87 -6.32 15.47
N GLU A 234 -10.69 -5.71 15.29
CA GLU A 234 -10.53 -4.29 15.03
C GLU A 234 -10.30 -4.04 13.52
N GLY A 235 -10.35 -2.76 13.16
CA GLY A 235 -9.96 -2.28 11.84
C GLY A 235 -8.43 -2.21 11.71
N ALA A 236 -7.99 -1.47 10.70
CA ALA A 236 -6.57 -1.28 10.44
C ALA A 236 -6.32 0.16 10.00
N LEU A 237 -5.27 0.79 10.51
CA LEU A 237 -4.76 2.03 9.95
C LEU A 237 -3.68 1.66 8.92
N LEU A 238 -4.04 1.76 7.64
CA LEU A 238 -3.16 1.43 6.52
C LEU A 238 -2.41 2.72 6.12
N GLY A 239 -1.20 2.89 6.66
CA GLY A 239 -0.50 4.17 6.71
C GLY A 239 0.70 4.28 5.77
N ASP A 240 1.23 3.18 5.27
CA ASP A 240 2.46 3.18 4.46
C ASP A 240 2.36 4.13 3.26
N ARG A 241 1.20 4.14 2.59
CA ARG A 241 0.93 4.99 1.43
C ARG A 241 1.05 6.49 1.73
N ALA A 242 0.80 6.93 2.97
CA ALA A 242 0.94 8.34 3.34
C ALA A 242 2.38 8.85 3.20
N THR A 243 3.36 7.97 3.30
CA THR A 243 4.78 8.35 3.24
C THR A 243 5.37 8.28 1.83
N MET A 244 4.68 7.62 0.90
CA MET A 244 5.18 7.34 -0.45
C MET A 244 4.81 8.44 -1.44
N ILE A 245 5.82 9.10 -2.01
CA ILE A 245 5.66 10.19 -2.97
C ILE A 245 5.52 9.62 -4.38
N ASN A 246 6.41 8.71 -4.76
CA ASN A 246 6.51 8.19 -6.12
C ASN A 246 5.43 7.15 -6.45
N SER A 247 4.77 6.59 -5.43
CA SER A 247 3.57 5.74 -5.57
C SER A 247 2.40 6.42 -6.30
N GLN A 248 2.40 7.75 -6.39
CA GLN A 248 1.36 8.54 -7.06
C GLN A 248 1.56 8.68 -8.58
N ASN A 249 2.44 7.89 -9.20
CA ASN A 249 2.61 7.88 -10.67
C ASN A 249 1.60 6.93 -11.34
N ASP A 250 1.13 7.23 -12.56
CA ASP A 250 0.15 6.39 -13.29
C ASP A 250 0.70 4.99 -13.64
N ARG A 251 2.02 4.85 -13.67
CA ARG A 251 2.72 3.57 -13.91
C ARG A 251 2.91 2.73 -12.64
N VAL A 252 2.48 3.25 -11.48
CA VAL A 252 2.59 2.57 -10.19
C VAL A 252 1.21 2.15 -9.71
N PHE A 253 1.07 0.86 -9.45
CA PHE A 253 -0.07 0.30 -8.74
C PHE A 253 0.32 0.04 -7.29
N MET A 254 -0.48 0.46 -6.32
CA MET A 254 -0.24 0.13 -4.92
C MET A 254 -1.53 -0.43 -4.31
N ARG A 255 -1.39 -1.39 -3.40
CA ARG A 255 -2.47 -1.95 -2.59
C ARG A 255 -1.96 -2.16 -1.18
N SER A 256 -2.66 -1.61 -0.20
CA SER A 256 -2.37 -1.85 1.22
C SER A 256 -3.24 -2.99 1.76
N MET A 257 -2.63 -3.89 2.51
CA MET A 257 -3.29 -5.05 3.12
C MET A 257 -3.12 -5.05 4.63
N ALA A 258 -4.16 -5.43 5.35
CA ALA A 258 -4.10 -5.69 6.79
C ALA A 258 -3.60 -7.12 7.07
N THR A 259 -2.75 -7.31 8.08
CA THR A 259 -2.28 -8.66 8.49
C THR A 259 -3.36 -9.50 9.18
N ARG A 260 -4.41 -8.86 9.69
CA ARG A 260 -5.54 -9.46 10.44
C ARG A 260 -5.09 -10.36 11.59
N GLY A 261 -4.07 -9.94 12.34
CA GLY A 261 -3.53 -10.66 13.50
C GLY A 261 -2.55 -11.79 13.17
N GLU A 262 -2.18 -11.99 11.91
CA GLU A 262 -1.17 -12.98 11.54
C GLU A 262 0.23 -12.57 12.00
N ALA A 263 0.88 -13.46 12.76
CA ALA A 263 2.22 -13.23 13.33
C ALA A 263 3.33 -13.17 12.26
N GLY A 264 3.10 -13.73 11.06
CA GLY A 264 4.08 -13.79 9.97
C GLY A 264 4.30 -12.46 9.24
N GLY A 265 3.56 -11.41 9.58
CA GLY A 265 3.72 -10.07 9.01
C GLY A 265 3.17 -9.88 7.60
N LEU A 266 2.42 -10.86 7.10
CA LEU A 266 1.72 -10.84 5.81
C LEU A 266 0.25 -11.24 6.00
N SER A 267 -0.60 -10.84 5.06
CA SER A 267 -2.01 -11.23 5.05
C SER A 267 -2.18 -12.69 4.60
N PRO A 268 -3.20 -13.43 5.07
CA PRO A 268 -3.51 -14.76 4.54
C PRO A 268 -3.77 -14.78 3.02
N ALA A 269 -4.26 -13.66 2.48
CA ALA A 269 -4.60 -13.50 1.06
C ALA A 269 -3.38 -13.16 0.17
N THR A 270 -2.20 -12.92 0.76
CA THR A 270 -1.03 -12.41 0.05
C THR A 270 -0.62 -13.27 -1.14
N GLN A 271 -0.61 -14.60 -1.00
CA GLN A 271 -0.17 -15.50 -2.07
C GLN A 271 -1.07 -15.39 -3.32
N ASP A 272 -2.38 -15.36 -3.14
CA ASP A 272 -3.34 -15.25 -4.23
C ASP A 272 -3.31 -13.84 -4.87
N CYS A 273 -3.13 -12.79 -4.04
CA CYS A 273 -2.94 -11.42 -4.51
C CYS A 273 -1.65 -11.26 -5.33
N LEU A 274 -0.53 -11.82 -4.87
CA LEU A 274 0.73 -11.85 -5.61
C LEU A 274 0.59 -12.58 -6.93
N ALA A 275 -0.06 -13.75 -6.94
CA ALA A 275 -0.29 -14.51 -8.16
C ALA A 275 -1.17 -13.74 -9.16
N LEU A 276 -2.10 -12.91 -8.69
CA LEU A 276 -2.88 -12.01 -9.56
C LEU A 276 -2.02 -10.85 -10.09
N LEU A 277 -1.23 -10.19 -9.25
CA LEU A 277 -0.36 -9.09 -9.66
C LEU A 277 0.71 -9.55 -10.66
N ALA A 278 1.34 -10.71 -10.43
CA ALA A 278 2.38 -11.27 -11.30
C ALA A 278 1.92 -11.51 -12.75
N ARG A 279 0.61 -11.67 -12.99
CA ARG A 279 0.03 -11.84 -14.35
C ARG A 279 -0.70 -10.60 -14.87
N SER A 280 -0.61 -9.47 -14.17
CA SER A 280 -1.34 -8.23 -14.49
C SER A 280 -0.53 -7.23 -15.34
N GLY A 281 0.58 -7.69 -15.94
CA GLY A 281 1.36 -6.88 -16.88
C GLY A 281 2.30 -5.86 -16.23
N PHE A 282 2.71 -6.10 -14.98
CA PHE A 282 3.77 -5.35 -14.31
C PHE A 282 5.13 -5.93 -14.68
N ASP A 283 6.16 -5.09 -14.70
CA ASP A 283 7.55 -5.54 -14.85
C ASP A 283 8.11 -5.99 -13.48
N TYR A 284 7.69 -5.31 -12.41
CA TYR A 284 8.01 -5.64 -11.02
C TYR A 284 6.77 -5.67 -10.13
N VAL A 285 6.75 -6.59 -9.17
CA VAL A 285 5.85 -6.59 -8.02
C VAL A 285 6.71 -6.55 -6.77
N ILE A 286 6.62 -5.46 -6.01
CA ILE A 286 7.23 -5.34 -4.69
C ILE A 286 6.21 -5.79 -3.65
N ILE A 287 6.64 -6.62 -2.71
CA ILE A 287 5.87 -6.92 -1.51
C ILE A 287 6.61 -6.46 -0.28
N GLU A 288 5.96 -5.65 0.54
CA GLU A 288 6.47 -5.19 1.82
C GLU A 288 5.71 -5.86 2.96
N THR A 289 6.43 -6.35 3.96
CA THR A 289 5.85 -6.86 5.21
C THR A 289 5.68 -5.72 6.21
N VAL A 290 4.85 -5.95 7.25
CA VAL A 290 4.93 -5.13 8.47
C VAL A 290 6.33 -5.19 9.08
N GLY A 291 6.62 -4.36 10.08
CA GLY A 291 7.80 -4.55 10.92
C GLY A 291 7.83 -5.96 11.52
N THR A 292 8.71 -6.83 11.03
CA THR A 292 8.77 -8.23 11.44
C THR A 292 9.70 -8.42 12.63
N GLY A 293 9.35 -9.39 13.49
CA GLY A 293 10.26 -9.90 14.52
C GLY A 293 11.46 -10.64 13.92
N GLN A 294 12.47 -10.87 14.75
CA GLN A 294 13.76 -11.46 14.33
C GLN A 294 13.62 -12.90 13.79
N GLU A 295 12.58 -13.63 14.22
CA GLU A 295 12.34 -15.04 13.86
C GLU A 295 11.41 -15.22 12.64
N ALA A 296 10.85 -14.13 12.09
CA ALA A 296 9.84 -14.23 11.05
C ALA A 296 10.46 -14.60 9.69
N MET A 297 9.82 -15.51 8.97
CA MET A 297 10.18 -15.94 7.60
C MET A 297 9.03 -15.66 6.61
N PRO A 298 8.66 -14.38 6.40
CA PRO A 298 7.41 -14.01 5.73
C PRO A 298 7.25 -14.61 4.33
N PHE A 299 8.35 -14.71 3.58
CA PHE A 299 8.29 -15.11 2.18
C PHE A 299 8.45 -16.62 1.94
N GLN A 300 8.86 -17.40 2.95
CA GLN A 300 9.21 -18.82 2.81
C GLN A 300 8.07 -19.66 2.22
N LYS A 301 6.82 -19.33 2.55
CA LYS A 301 5.64 -20.09 2.10
C LYS A 301 5.05 -19.61 0.78
N THR A 302 5.45 -18.44 0.29
CA THR A 302 4.78 -17.81 -0.86
C THR A 302 5.13 -18.47 -2.19
N GLY A 303 6.34 -19.04 -2.33
CA GLY A 303 6.82 -19.70 -3.56
C GLY A 303 6.85 -18.81 -4.81
N LEU A 304 6.53 -17.53 -4.66
CA LEU A 304 6.34 -16.56 -5.73
C LEU A 304 7.29 -15.36 -5.63
N VAL A 305 8.06 -15.26 -4.55
CA VAL A 305 9.05 -14.19 -4.35
C VAL A 305 10.37 -14.66 -4.95
N ASP A 306 10.83 -13.99 -6.00
CA ASP A 306 12.06 -14.33 -6.72
C ASP A 306 13.32 -13.90 -5.97
N GLN A 307 13.22 -12.82 -5.21
CA GLN A 307 14.33 -12.26 -4.45
C GLN A 307 13.85 -11.60 -3.16
N THR A 308 14.60 -11.77 -2.09
CA THR A 308 14.30 -11.25 -0.76
C THR A 308 15.34 -10.22 -0.32
N VAL A 309 14.85 -9.11 0.22
CA VAL A 309 15.64 -7.99 0.72
C VAL A 309 15.32 -7.81 2.21
N LEU A 310 16.32 -7.98 3.07
CA LEU A 310 16.24 -7.65 4.49
C LEU A 310 16.75 -6.22 4.70
N VAL A 311 15.90 -5.32 5.19
CA VAL A 311 16.27 -3.94 5.50
C VAL A 311 16.46 -3.79 7.00
N MET A 312 17.65 -3.39 7.43
CA MET A 312 18.02 -3.17 8.83
C MET A 312 18.40 -1.71 9.06
N ASN A 313 18.23 -1.23 10.30
CA ASN A 313 18.86 -0.01 10.76
C ASN A 313 20.22 -0.33 11.40
N PRO A 314 21.13 0.65 11.55
CA PRO A 314 22.43 0.41 12.18
C PRO A 314 22.34 0.16 13.69
N ASP A 315 21.19 0.49 14.29
CA ASP A 315 20.94 0.35 15.71
C ASP A 315 20.08 -0.89 16.00
N TYR A 316 20.73 -2.06 15.95
CA TYR A 316 20.14 -3.37 16.28
C TYR A 316 20.48 -3.83 17.71
N GLY A 317 21.03 -2.94 18.54
CA GLY A 317 21.47 -3.25 19.91
C GLY A 317 22.87 -3.88 19.95
N SER A 318 22.96 -5.11 20.45
CA SER A 318 24.23 -5.85 20.61
C SER A 318 24.48 -6.81 19.45
N ARG A 319 25.75 -7.15 19.21
CA ARG A 319 26.13 -8.14 18.19
C ARG A 319 25.41 -9.50 18.33
N LEU A 320 25.08 -9.91 19.55
CA LEU A 320 24.32 -11.13 19.81
C LEU A 320 22.90 -11.10 19.24
N GLN A 321 22.31 -9.91 19.03
CA GLN A 321 21.00 -9.79 18.39
C GLN A 321 21.04 -10.23 16.92
N LEU A 322 22.16 -10.02 16.22
CA LEU A 322 22.32 -10.47 14.83
C LEU A 322 22.17 -11.99 14.71
N GLN A 323 22.60 -12.74 15.74
CA GLN A 323 22.51 -14.21 15.75
C GLN A 323 21.06 -14.73 15.82
N LYS A 324 20.11 -13.88 16.21
CA LYS A 324 18.69 -14.23 16.33
C LYS A 324 17.87 -13.89 15.09
N ILE A 325 18.44 -13.13 14.16
CA ILE A 325 17.74 -12.66 12.97
C ILE A 325 17.81 -13.74 11.90
N VAL A 326 16.76 -14.56 11.80
CA VAL A 326 16.67 -15.67 10.84
C VAL A 326 16.78 -15.17 9.40
N MET A 327 16.26 -13.97 9.11
CA MET A 327 16.35 -13.39 7.77
C MET A 327 17.79 -13.10 7.33
N LEU A 328 18.78 -12.98 8.23
CA LEU A 328 20.19 -12.87 7.82
C LEU A 328 20.69 -14.15 7.16
N ASP A 329 20.09 -15.31 7.45
CA ASP A 329 20.44 -16.60 6.82
C ASP A 329 19.74 -16.80 5.48
N LEU A 330 18.58 -16.14 5.28
CA LEU A 330 17.67 -16.41 4.16
C LEU A 330 17.70 -15.33 3.08
N ALA A 331 17.95 -14.07 3.43
CA ALA A 331 17.84 -12.95 2.51
C ALA A 331 18.90 -13.00 1.39
N ASP A 332 18.50 -12.70 0.16
CA ASP A 332 19.45 -12.61 -0.96
C ASP A 332 20.27 -11.30 -0.89
N ILE A 333 19.62 -10.23 -0.45
CA ILE A 333 20.23 -8.92 -0.22
C ILE A 333 19.93 -8.47 1.21
N VAL A 334 20.94 -7.98 1.91
CA VAL A 334 20.81 -7.28 3.18
C VAL A 334 21.16 -5.82 2.96
N VAL A 335 20.29 -4.94 3.43
CA VAL A 335 20.45 -3.49 3.35
C VAL A 335 20.61 -2.95 4.76
N VAL A 336 21.71 -2.25 5.01
CA VAL A 336 21.84 -1.37 6.17
C VAL A 336 21.35 0.00 5.70
N ASN A 337 20.13 0.38 6.08
CA ASN A 337 19.57 1.68 5.77
C ASN A 337 19.88 2.67 6.89
N LYS A 338 19.73 3.97 6.65
CA LYS A 338 20.13 5.04 7.56
C LYS A 338 21.64 5.00 7.86
N SER A 339 22.44 4.69 6.85
CA SER A 339 23.91 4.61 6.98
C SER A 339 24.58 5.98 7.20
N ASP A 340 23.79 7.07 7.30
CA ASP A 340 24.23 8.37 7.80
C ASP A 340 24.37 8.43 9.33
N LEU A 341 23.88 7.43 10.06
CA LEU A 341 23.99 7.36 11.52
C LEU A 341 25.39 6.91 11.97
N GLN A 342 25.83 7.37 13.15
CA GLN A 342 27.18 7.15 13.67
C GLN A 342 27.62 5.67 13.70
N ARG A 343 26.70 4.74 14.01
CA ARG A 343 26.98 3.29 14.12
C ARG A 343 26.98 2.54 12.79
N ALA A 344 26.70 3.19 11.66
CA ALA A 344 26.55 2.55 10.35
C ALA A 344 27.74 1.70 9.93
N ARG A 345 28.96 2.25 10.04
CA ARG A 345 30.18 1.53 9.64
C ARG A 345 30.40 0.26 10.48
N THR A 346 30.22 0.37 11.79
CA THR A 346 30.33 -0.78 12.71
C THR A 346 29.24 -1.82 12.42
N ALA A 347 28.01 -1.36 12.19
CA ALA A 347 26.89 -2.22 11.84
C ALA A 347 27.16 -3.00 10.55
N HIS A 348 27.63 -2.33 9.50
CA HIS A 348 28.03 -2.96 8.24
C HIS A 348 29.04 -4.08 8.50
N THR A 349 30.16 -3.79 9.16
CA THR A 349 31.22 -4.77 9.43
C THR A 349 30.72 -5.97 10.25
N GLU A 350 29.90 -5.74 11.28
CA GLU A 350 29.37 -6.83 12.10
C GLU A 350 28.35 -7.71 11.33
N ILE A 351 27.52 -7.10 10.47
CA ILE A 351 26.58 -7.81 9.61
C ILE A 351 27.33 -8.60 8.53
N GLU A 352 28.34 -7.99 7.89
CA GLU A 352 29.19 -8.64 6.89
C GLU A 352 29.84 -9.91 7.45
N GLN A 353 30.50 -9.80 8.61
CA GLN A 353 31.09 -10.96 9.31
C GLN A 353 30.05 -12.04 9.65
N ARG A 354 28.79 -11.65 9.91
CA ARG A 354 27.72 -12.62 10.16
C ARG A 354 27.25 -13.30 8.88
N LEU A 355 27.21 -12.59 7.76
CA LEU A 355 26.82 -13.14 6.46
C LEU A 355 27.88 -14.09 5.90
N GLU A 356 29.17 -13.81 6.11
CA GLU A 356 30.28 -14.71 5.73
C GLU A 356 30.13 -16.12 6.33
N GLN A 357 29.52 -16.24 7.52
CA GLN A 357 29.27 -17.51 8.18
C GLN A 357 28.27 -18.39 7.42
N ASN A 358 27.40 -17.80 6.60
CA ASN A 358 26.36 -18.52 5.86
C ASN A 358 26.92 -19.24 4.62
N ARG A 359 28.11 -18.86 4.13
CA ARG A 359 28.72 -19.39 2.90
C ARG A 359 27.79 -19.31 1.68
N ARG A 360 27.05 -18.20 1.56
CA ARG A 360 26.13 -17.88 0.46
C ARG A 360 26.60 -16.60 -0.25
N ASP A 361 26.26 -16.43 -1.52
CA ASP A 361 26.51 -15.18 -2.26
C ASP A 361 25.47 -14.10 -1.91
N GLN A 362 25.40 -13.73 -0.62
CA GLN A 362 24.54 -12.66 -0.15
C GLN A 362 25.20 -11.32 -0.39
N ARG A 363 24.40 -10.31 -0.79
CA ARG A 363 24.90 -8.94 -1.00
C ARG A 363 24.56 -8.06 0.19
N LEU A 364 25.53 -7.30 0.68
CA LEU A 364 25.36 -6.29 1.73
C LEU A 364 25.49 -4.89 1.12
N ILE A 365 24.51 -4.02 1.36
CA ILE A 365 24.47 -2.67 0.79
C ILE A 365 24.14 -1.64 1.88
N ASP A 366 24.90 -0.56 1.93
CA ASP A 366 24.60 0.61 2.73
C ASP A 366 23.68 1.56 1.94
N THR A 367 22.64 2.09 2.58
CA THR A 367 21.73 3.05 1.96
C THR A 367 21.34 4.19 2.89
N VAL A 368 21.02 5.34 2.30
CA VAL A 368 20.35 6.44 2.98
C VAL A 368 19.10 6.81 2.19
N ALA A 369 18.00 6.07 2.39
CA ALA A 369 16.77 6.25 1.60
C ALA A 369 16.18 7.67 1.67
N LYS A 370 16.41 8.41 2.77
CA LYS A 370 15.95 9.81 2.89
C LYS A 370 16.78 10.81 2.07
N ARG A 371 17.94 10.39 1.54
CA ARG A 371 18.84 11.23 0.76
C ARG A 371 18.50 11.09 -0.72
N HIS A 372 18.14 12.21 -1.34
CA HIS A 372 17.89 12.25 -2.78
C HIS A 372 19.15 11.82 -3.56
N ARG A 373 18.97 10.92 -4.55
CA ARG A 373 20.05 10.34 -5.38
C ARG A 373 21.16 9.66 -4.56
N ASP A 374 20.79 8.97 -3.49
CA ASP A 374 21.71 8.11 -2.78
C ASP A 374 22.27 6.99 -3.68
N ALA A 375 23.59 6.86 -3.72
CA ALA A 375 24.29 5.89 -4.58
C ALA A 375 24.06 4.44 -4.13
N GLY A 376 23.87 4.20 -2.83
CA GLY A 376 23.55 2.88 -2.30
C GLY A 376 22.19 2.38 -2.78
N VAL A 377 21.20 3.27 -2.83
CA VAL A 377 19.88 2.94 -3.42
C VAL A 377 19.99 2.64 -4.92
N ASP A 378 20.87 3.34 -5.65
CA ASP A 378 21.14 3.05 -7.06
C ASP A 378 21.80 1.68 -7.26
N GLU A 379 22.70 1.28 -6.35
CA GLU A 379 23.31 -0.05 -6.35
C GLU A 379 22.30 -1.14 -6.04
N LEU A 380 21.47 -0.94 -5.00
CA LEU A 380 20.38 -1.86 -4.65
C LEU A 380 19.43 -2.04 -5.85
N PHE A 381 19.05 -0.95 -6.53
CA PHE A 381 18.21 -1.02 -7.72
C PHE A 381 18.86 -1.86 -8.84
N LYS A 382 20.17 -1.71 -9.07
CA LYS A 382 20.91 -2.51 -10.05
C LYS A 382 20.92 -3.99 -9.69
N LEU A 383 21.12 -4.35 -8.42
CA LEU A 383 21.10 -5.74 -7.96
C LEU A 383 19.71 -6.38 -8.15
N ILE A 384 18.67 -5.66 -7.75
CA ILE A 384 17.28 -6.07 -7.95
C ILE A 384 16.93 -6.18 -9.44
N SER A 385 17.57 -5.38 -10.31
CA SER A 385 17.28 -5.41 -11.74
C SER A 385 18.02 -6.53 -12.49
N ARG A 386 19.22 -6.92 -12.04
CA ARG A 386 20.12 -7.81 -12.82
C ARG A 386 19.74 -9.29 -12.80
N GLY A 387 18.99 -9.75 -11.79
CA GLY A 387 18.65 -11.18 -11.66
C GLY A 387 19.76 -11.92 -10.95
N SER A 388 19.43 -12.81 -10.02
CA SER A 388 20.38 -13.82 -9.57
C SER A 388 20.71 -14.67 -10.81
N LYS A 389 21.96 -14.61 -11.28
CA LYS A 389 22.44 -15.42 -12.40
C LYS A 389 22.55 -16.89 -12.00
#